data_AF-A0A369AWD9-F1
#
_entry.id   AF-A0A369AWD9-F1
#
_cell.length_a   1.000
_cell.length_b   1.000
_cell.length_c   1.000
_cell.angle_alpha   90.00
_cell.angle_beta   90.00
_cell.angle_gamma   90.00
#
_symmetry.space_group_name_H-M   'P 1'
#
loop_
_entity.id
_entity.type
_entity.pdbx_description
1 polymer ?
#
loop_
_entity_poly.entity_id
_entity_poly.type
_entity_poly.pdbx_seq_one_letter_code
_entity_poly.pdbx_strand_id
1 'polypeptide(L)' 'RVPYGTLLCVSDKPLHGEIKLPGMANQFYRERVDQHLRIGMHAIDILRNSGVQRLHSRKLRSFAEVAFQ' A
#
# COMPACT_ATOMS: atom_id res chain seq x y z
N ARG A 1 2.17 6.71 -17.12
CA ARG A 1 2.25 7.08 -15.68
C ARG A 1 1.56 6.01 -14.86
N VAL A 2 2.02 5.81 -13.63
CA VAL A 2 1.58 4.69 -12.80
C VAL A 2 0.87 5.24 -11.56
N PRO A 3 -0.41 4.94 -11.34
CA PRO A 3 -1.07 5.22 -10.07
C PRO A 3 -0.36 4.48 -8.93
N TYR A 4 -0.14 5.15 -7.81
CA TYR A 4 0.59 4.60 -6.67
C TYR A 4 -0.16 4.86 -5.37
N GLY A 5 0.14 4.04 -4.37
CA GLY A 5 -0.36 4.17 -3.01
C GLY A 5 0.55 3.44 -2.04
N THR A 6 0.53 3.84 -0.78
CA THR A 6 1.32 3.23 0.28
C THR A 6 0.40 2.88 1.44
N LEU A 7 0.45 1.63 1.88
CA LEU A 7 -0.20 1.18 3.10
C LEU A 7 0.90 0.68 4.05
N LEU A 8 1.04 1.32 5.21
CA LEU A 8 2.02 0.96 6.22
C LEU A 8 1.33 0.27 7.41
N CYS A 9 2.05 -0.62 8.07
CA CYS A 9 1.65 -1.19 9.36
C CYS A 9 2.68 -0.75 10.41
N VAL A 10 2.19 -0.21 11.52
CA VAL A 10 3.05 0.26 12.60
C VAL A 10 3.74 -0.94 13.24
N SER A 11 5.07 -0.98 13.13
CA SER A 11 5.89 -2.04 13.72
C SER A 11 6.18 -1.81 15.20
N ASP A 12 6.35 -0.56 15.61
CA ASP A 12 6.89 -0.12 16.88
C ASP A 12 6.58 1.37 17.13
N LYS A 13 6.80 1.88 18.35
CA LYS A 13 6.56 3.28 18.72
C LYS A 13 7.77 3.87 19.46
N PRO A 14 8.82 4.31 18.75
CA PRO A 14 10.07 4.76 19.37
C PRO A 14 9.90 5.96 20.31
N LEU A 15 9.04 6.92 19.95
CA LEU A 15 8.77 8.10 20.78
C LEU A 15 8.03 7.80 22.09
N HIS A 16 7.54 6.56 22.25
CA HIS A 16 6.89 6.08 23.47
C HIS A 16 7.75 5.04 24.22
N GLY A 17 9.02 4.87 23.83
CA GLY A 17 9.90 3.85 24.41
C GLY A 17 9.64 2.42 23.97
N GLU A 18 8.68 2.18 23.05
CA GLU A 18 8.32 0.85 22.54
C GLU A 18 9.15 0.50 21.28
N ILE A 19 10.47 0.40 21.41
CA ILE A 19 11.37 0.06 20.28
C ILE A 19 11.39 -1.45 20.08
N LYS A 20 11.17 -1.92 18.85
CA LYS A 20 11.36 -3.34 18.52
C LYS A 20 12.84 -3.68 18.37
N LEU A 21 13.30 -4.69 19.11
CA LEU A 21 14.64 -5.27 18.96
C LEU A 21 14.65 -6.35 17.85
N PRO A 22 15.77 -6.50 17.12
CA PRO A 22 15.95 -7.58 16.15
C PRO A 22 15.76 -8.95 16.82
N GLY A 23 14.91 -9.82 16.25
CA GLY A 23 14.68 -11.18 16.76
C GLY A 23 13.44 -11.36 17.64
N MET A 24 12.71 -10.30 18.01
CA MET A 24 11.42 -10.40 18.69
C MET A 24 10.30 -10.81 17.70
N ALA A 25 10.37 -12.05 17.21
CA ALA A 25 9.34 -12.66 16.39
C ALA A 25 8.13 -13.05 17.26
N ASN A 26 7.35 -12.06 17.69
CA ASN A 26 6.06 -12.31 18.33
C ASN A 26 5.11 -12.91 17.29
N GLN A 27 4.37 -13.96 17.65
CA GLN A 27 3.25 -14.50 16.86
C GLN A 27 2.33 -13.38 16.33
N PHE A 28 2.07 -12.37 17.16
CA PHE A 28 1.38 -11.13 16.79
C PHE A 28 1.97 -10.40 15.59
N TYR A 29 3.30 -10.35 15.43
CA TYR A 29 3.91 -9.73 14.25
C TYR A 29 3.59 -10.51 12.98
N ARG A 30 3.65 -11.85 13.02
CA ARG A 30 3.32 -12.70 11.86
C ARG A 30 1.86 -12.54 11.46
N GLU A 31 0.94 -12.54 12.41
CA GLU A 31 -0.50 -12.32 12.16
C GLU A 31 -0.76 -10.94 11.53
N ARG A 32 -0.09 -9.89 12.02
CA ARG A 32 -0.21 -8.53 11.46
C ARG A 32 0.37 -8.42 10.06
N VAL A 33 1.51 -9.06 9.79
CA VAL A 33 2.11 -9.11 8.45
C VAL A 33 1.20 -9.83 7.46
N ASP A 34 0.64 -10.97 7.85
CA ASP A 34 -0.30 -11.72 7.02
C ASP A 34 -1.57 -10.90 6.73
N GLN A 35 -2.15 -10.28 7.76
CA GLN A 35 -3.30 -9.38 7.58
C GLN A 35 -2.97 -8.20 6.66
N HIS A 36 -1.81 -7.56 6.83
CA HIS A 36 -1.38 -6.44 5.98
C HIS A 36 -1.27 -6.86 4.52
N LEU A 37 -0.66 -8.02 4.25
CA LEU A 37 -0.57 -8.56 2.90
C LEU A 37 -1.96 -8.84 2.31
N ARG A 38 -2.88 -9.45 3.07
CA ARG A 38 -4.26 -9.70 2.63
C ARG A 38 -5.01 -8.42 2.28
N ILE A 39 -4.84 -7.35 3.06
CA ILE A 39 -5.42 -6.04 2.75
C ILE A 39 -4.84 -5.50 1.43
N GLY A 40 -3.52 -5.62 1.24
CA GLY A 40 -2.86 -5.23 -0.01
C GLY A 40 -3.40 -5.98 -1.22
N MET A 41 -3.50 -7.31 -1.12
CA MET A 41 -4.07 -8.15 -2.19
C MET A 41 -5.51 -7.78 -2.49
N HIS A 42 -6.34 -7.58 -1.46
CA HIS A 42 -7.73 -7.18 -1.63
C HIS A 42 -7.87 -5.81 -2.31
N ALA A 43 -6.99 -4.86 -2.00
CA ALA A 43 -6.95 -3.58 -2.68
C ALA A 43 -6.63 -3.75 -4.18
N ILE A 44 -5.68 -4.63 -4.53
CA ILE A 44 -5.38 -4.94 -5.94
C ILE A 44 -6.59 -5.57 -6.64
N ASP A 45 -7.33 -6.46 -5.99
CA ASP A 45 -8.55 -7.05 -6.55
C ASP A 45 -9.63 -6.00 -6.82
N ILE A 46 -9.86 -5.07 -5.89
CA ILE A 46 -10.79 -3.95 -6.09
C ILE A 46 -10.36 -3.09 -7.29
N LEU A 47 -9.07 -2.74 -7.38
CA LEU A 47 -8.54 -1.94 -8.48
C LEU A 47 -8.66 -2.66 -9.83
N ARG A 48 -8.40 -3.97 -9.85
CA ARG A 48 -8.56 -4.81 -11.04
C ARG A 48 -10.02 -4.87 -11.48
N ASN A 49 -10.95 -5.13 -10.57
CA ASN A 49 -12.39 -5.26 -10.84
C ASN A 49 -13.02 -3.92 -11.26
N SER A 50 -12.45 -2.80 -10.82
CA SER A 50 -12.90 -1.45 -11.20
C SER A 50 -12.55 -1.07 -12.65
N GLY A 51 -11.63 -1.81 -13.28
CA GLY A 51 -11.20 -1.60 -14.66
C GLY A 51 -10.12 -0.50 -14.83
N VAL A 52 -9.30 -0.66 -15.87
CA VAL A 52 -8.11 0.18 -16.16
C VAL A 52 -8.47 1.67 -16.33
N GLN A 53 -9.63 1.94 -16.92
CA GLN A 53 -10.12 3.31 -17.17
C GLN A 53 -10.48 4.05 -15.88
N ARG A 54 -10.95 3.34 -14.85
CA ARG A 54 -11.26 3.94 -13.54
C ARG A 54 -10.01 4.05 -12.66
N LEU A 55 -9.06 3.13 -12.84
CA LEU A 55 -7.76 3.16 -12.16
C LEU A 55 -6.91 4.37 -12.57
N HIS A 56 -6.91 4.72 -13.86
CA HIS A 56 -6.19 5.89 -14.36
C HIS A 56 -7.07 7.13 -14.33
N SER A 57 -6.55 8.22 -13.78
CA SER A 57 -7.24 9.51 -13.73
C SER A 57 -6.34 10.62 -14.27
N ARG A 58 -6.91 11.84 -14.34
CA ARG A 58 -6.17 13.02 -14.78
C ARG A 58 -5.18 13.57 -13.75
N LYS A 59 -5.12 13.01 -12.53
CA LYS A 59 -4.30 13.53 -11.42
C LYS A 59 -2.79 13.53 -11.69
N LEU A 60 -2.34 12.66 -12.59
CA LEU A 60 -0.93 12.58 -12.99
C LEU A 60 -0.68 13.29 -14.34
N ARG A 61 -1.67 14.02 -14.88
CA ARG A 61 -1.54 14.73 -16.17
C ARG A 61 -0.68 15.99 -16.08
N SER A 62 0.21 16.12 -17.07
CA SER A 62 1.05 17.29 -17.34
C SER A 62 0.37 18.15 -18.40
N PHE A 63 0.69 19.45 -18.42
CA PHE A 63 0.09 20.43 -19.33
C PHE A 63 0.39 20.19 -20.82
N ALA A 64 1.52 19.55 -21.16
CA ALA A 64 1.97 19.34 -22.55
C ALA A 64 1.74 17.90 -23.05
N GLU A 65 0.67 17.25 -22.61
CA GLU A 65 0.52 15.81 -22.82
C GLU A 65 -0.11 15.45 -24.17
N VAL A 66 0.61 14.61 -24.93
CA VAL A 66 0.13 13.97 -26.16
C VAL A 66 -0.90 12.87 -25.87
N ALA A 67 -1.89 12.76 -26.76
CA ALA A 67 -2.98 11.79 -26.66
C ALA A 67 -2.51 10.36 -26.96
N PHE A 68 -1.74 9.74 -26.06
CA PHE A 68 -1.54 8.30 -26.08
C PHE A 68 -1.55 7.73 -24.65
N GLN A 69 -2.59 6.97 -24.34
CA GLN A 69 -2.66 5.96 -23.27
C GLN A 69 -3.53 4.80 -23.73
#